data_AF-A0A6N7SRP9-F1
#
_entry.id   AF-A0A6N7SRP9-F1
#
_cell.length_a   1.000
_cell.length_b   1.000
_cell.length_c   1.000
_cell.angle_alpha   90.00
_cell.angle_beta   90.00
_cell.angle_gamma   90.00
#
_symmetry.space_group_name_H-M   'P 1'
#
loop_
_entity.id
_entity.type
_entity.pdbx_description
1 polymer ?
#
loop_
_entity_poly.entity_id
_entity_poly.type
_entity_poly.pdbx_seq_one_letter_code
_entity_poly.pdbx_strand_id
1 'polypeptide(L)'
;MANKITFKGELFKTMMEQLDSLNGDLKTVTQKALQKTHEYITPKLQEDMKCHRRTGRTEGSIDQTAKVNWEGNTAGMDVGFHIRSGGLASIFLMYGTPKMAKDQKLYNDVYGSKTKKEIEKMQQEILTQEIQKKMGG
;
A
#
# COMPACT_ATOMS: atom_id res chain seq x y z
N MET A 1 7.33 12.62 4.48
CA MET A 1 7.34 11.83 3.24
C MET A 1 7.18 10.40 3.65
N ALA A 2 5.99 9.84 3.41
CA ALA A 2 5.73 8.41 3.50
C ALA A 2 6.09 7.75 2.16
N ASN A 3 6.08 6.42 2.11
CA ASN A 3 6.31 5.71 0.86
C ASN A 3 5.04 5.78 0.00
N LYS A 4 5.18 6.23 -1.25
CA LYS A 4 4.06 6.31 -2.20
C LYS A 4 3.95 4.96 -2.92
N ILE A 5 2.86 4.24 -2.72
CA ILE A 5 2.53 3.06 -3.54
C ILE A 5 1.78 3.56 -4.77
N THR A 6 2.32 3.28 -5.96
CA THR A 6 1.72 3.62 -7.26
C THR A 6 1.48 2.36 -8.08
N PHE A 7 0.30 2.27 -8.67
CA PHE A 7 -0.21 1.15 -9.48
C PHE A 7 0.35 1.18 -10.89
N LYS A 8 0.95 0.09 -11.39
CA LYS A 8 1.30 -0.08 -12.81
C LYS A 8 1.28 -1.55 -13.24
N GLY A 9 0.52 -1.86 -14.30
CA GLY A 9 0.53 -3.14 -14.99
C GLY A 9 -0.51 -3.17 -16.13
N GLU A 10 -0.21 -3.86 -17.23
CA GLU A 10 -1.10 -3.96 -18.41
C GLU A 10 -2.49 -4.52 -18.05
N LEU A 11 -2.54 -5.58 -17.24
CA LEU A 11 -3.78 -6.21 -16.80
C LEU A 11 -4.68 -5.24 -16.01
N PHE A 12 -4.10 -4.38 -15.16
CA PHE A 12 -4.85 -3.38 -14.40
C PHE A 12 -5.45 -2.31 -15.32
N LYS A 13 -4.69 -1.89 -16.33
CA LYS A 13 -5.15 -0.94 -17.34
C LYS A 13 -6.37 -1.49 -18.10
N THR A 14 -6.29 -2.74 -18.56
CA THR A 14 -7.40 -3.41 -19.25
C THR A 14 -8.64 -3.51 -18.36
N MET A 15 -8.49 -3.84 -17.07
CA MET A 15 -9.63 -3.92 -16.16
C MET A 15 -10.27 -2.55 -15.85
N MET A 16 -9.46 -1.49 -15.77
CA MET A 16 -10.00 -0.13 -15.63
C MET A 16 -10.73 0.32 -16.89
N GLU A 17 -10.19 0.05 -18.08
CA GLU A 17 -10.86 0.35 -19.35
C GLU A 17 -12.20 -0.41 -19.47
N GLN A 18 -12.23 -1.68 -19.07
CA GLN A 18 -13.45 -2.47 -19.04
C GLN A 18 -14.47 -1.88 -18.06
N LEU A 19 -14.07 -1.53 -16.84
CA LEU A 19 -14.96 -0.93 -15.86
C LEU A 19 -15.49 0.44 -16.34
N ASP A 20 -14.67 1.24 -17.03
CA ASP A 20 -15.05 2.52 -17.61
C ASP A 20 -16.11 2.35 -18.72
N SER A 21 -15.91 1.38 -19.62
CA SER A 21 -16.90 1.06 -20.67
C SER A 21 -18.25 0.59 -20.13
N LEU A 22 -18.28 0.07 -18.90
CA LEU A 22 -19.51 -0.31 -18.18
C LEU A 22 -20.10 0.84 -17.35
N ASN A 23 -19.61 2.07 -17.54
CA ASN A 23 -20.00 3.25 -16.77
C ASN A 23 -19.81 3.04 -15.25
N GLY A 24 -18.75 2.30 -14.88
CA GLY A 24 -18.42 1.95 -13.52
C GLY A 24 -17.78 3.10 -12.74
N ASP A 25 -17.92 3.08 -11.41
CA ASP A 25 -17.32 4.09 -10.55
C ASP A 25 -15.83 3.79 -10.27
N LEU A 26 -14.98 4.23 -11.21
CA LEU A 26 -13.53 4.09 -11.11
C LEU A 26 -12.95 4.72 -9.85
N LYS A 27 -13.52 5.82 -9.35
CA LYS A 27 -13.00 6.51 -8.17
C LYS A 27 -13.21 5.67 -6.92
N THR A 28 -14.42 5.17 -6.73
CA THR A 28 -14.76 4.34 -5.58
C THR A 28 -13.98 3.03 -5.59
N VAL A 29 -13.83 2.40 -6.75
CA VAL A 29 -13.05 1.16 -6.89
C VAL A 29 -11.57 1.38 -6.60
N THR A 30 -10.99 2.45 -7.15
CA THR A 30 -9.58 2.79 -6.90
C THR A 30 -9.33 3.10 -5.43
N GLN A 31 -10.25 3.84 -4.79
CA GLN A 31 -10.18 4.13 -3.36
C GLN A 31 -10.23 2.85 -2.53
N LYS A 32 -11.15 1.94 -2.82
CA LYS A 32 -11.28 0.66 -2.13
C LYS A 32 -10.03 -0.22 -2.28
N ALA A 33 -9.46 -0.24 -3.49
CA ALA A 33 -8.23 -0.95 -3.80
C ALA A 33 -7.01 -0.41 -3.04
N LEU A 34 -6.90 0.93 -2.95
CA LEU A 34 -5.91 1.59 -2.10
C LEU A 34 -6.12 1.23 -0.64
N GLN A 35 -7.31 1.43 -0.09
CA GLN A 35 -7.59 1.18 1.34
C GLN A 35 -7.28 -0.26 1.75
N LYS A 36 -7.68 -1.26 0.95
CA LYS A 36 -7.30 -2.66 1.19
C LYS A 36 -5.79 -2.90 1.21
N THR A 37 -5.04 -2.19 0.39
CA THR A 37 -3.57 -2.27 0.37
C THR A 37 -2.99 -1.76 1.69
N HIS A 38 -3.53 -0.67 2.25
CA HIS A 38 -3.12 -0.16 3.57
C HIS A 38 -3.42 -1.17 4.68
N GLU A 39 -4.66 -1.69 4.70
CA GLU A 39 -5.10 -2.68 5.68
C GLU A 39 -4.25 -3.97 5.67
N TYR A 40 -3.67 -4.32 4.52
CA TYR A 40 -2.80 -5.48 4.39
C TYR A 40 -1.36 -5.23 4.87
N ILE A 41 -0.81 -4.04 4.64
CA ILE A 41 0.60 -3.72 4.95
C ILE A 41 0.76 -3.24 6.40
N THR A 42 -0.13 -2.37 6.87
CA THR A 42 -0.01 -1.68 8.15
C THR A 42 0.13 -2.64 9.35
N PRO A 43 -0.67 -3.72 9.47
CA PRO A 43 -0.53 -4.67 10.58
C PRO A 43 0.80 -5.43 10.55
N LYS A 44 1.34 -5.72 9.36
CA LYS A 44 2.65 -6.38 9.23
C LYS A 44 3.77 -5.50 9.72
N LEU A 45 3.74 -4.22 9.33
CA LEU A 45 4.70 -3.22 9.82
C LEU A 45 4.63 -3.08 11.34
N GLN A 46 3.43 -3.09 11.93
CA GLN A 46 3.27 -3.03 13.39
C GLN A 46 3.86 -4.28 14.06
N GLU A 47 3.57 -5.47 13.54
CA GLU A 47 4.11 -6.73 14.09
C GLU A 47 5.64 -6.76 14.03
N ASP A 48 6.20 -6.38 12.88
CA ASP A 48 7.64 -6.42 12.62
C ASP A 48 8.40 -5.36 13.41
N MET A 49 7.77 -4.23 13.70
CA MET A 49 8.37 -3.20 14.54
C MET A 49 8.47 -3.58 16.01
N LYS A 50 7.76 -4.62 16.49
CA LYS A 50 7.84 -5.06 17.89
C LYS A 50 9.26 -5.47 18.30
N CYS A 51 10.03 -6.11 17.41
CA CYS A 51 11.41 -6.50 17.71
C CYS A 51 12.40 -5.32 17.70
N HIS A 52 11.99 -4.18 17.11
CA HIS A 52 12.75 -2.93 17.09
C HIS A 52 12.27 -1.92 18.13
N ARG A 53 11.35 -2.33 19.01
CA ARG A 53 10.71 -1.43 19.98
C ARG A 53 11.66 -1.11 21.15
N ARG A 54 12.28 0.06 21.08
CA ARG A 54 12.99 0.68 22.23
C ARG A 54 12.09 1.63 23.01
N THR A 55 11.52 2.63 22.34
CA THR A 55 10.62 3.63 22.95
C THR A 55 9.22 3.63 22.34
N GLY A 56 9.01 2.87 21.26
CA GLY A 56 7.77 2.89 20.47
C GLY A 56 7.63 4.10 19.53
N ARG A 57 8.58 5.05 19.51
CA ARG A 57 8.46 6.27 18.68
C ARG A 57 8.39 6.00 17.18
N THR A 58 9.15 5.02 16.68
CA THR A 58 9.14 4.66 15.25
C THR A 58 7.91 3.83 14.89
N GLU A 59 7.51 2.89 15.74
CA GLU A 59 6.25 2.14 15.61
C GLU A 59 5.04 3.10 15.59
N GLY A 60 4.99 4.07 16.50
CA GLY A 60 3.94 5.09 16.56
C GLY A 60 3.95 6.09 15.41
N SER A 61 4.96 6.05 14.53
CA SER A 61 4.99 6.87 13.31
C SER A 61 4.42 6.17 12.08
N ILE A 62 4.00 4.91 12.22
CA ILE A 62 3.31 4.18 11.14
C ILE A 62 1.99 4.89 10.83
N ASP A 63 1.77 5.22 9.56
CA ASP A 63 0.54 5.83 9.08
C ASP A 63 -0.64 4.89 9.33
N GLN A 64 -1.53 5.27 10.23
CA GLN A 64 -2.75 4.53 10.56
C GLN A 64 -3.92 4.96 9.67
N THR A 65 -3.75 6.00 8.86
CA THR A 65 -4.82 6.59 8.06
C THR A 65 -4.80 6.04 6.64
N ALA A 66 -5.83 5.27 6.27
CA ALA A 66 -6.04 4.84 4.90
C ALA A 66 -6.64 5.99 4.04
N LYS A 67 -5.99 7.17 4.07
CA LYS A 67 -6.45 8.37 3.39
C LYS A 67 -5.98 8.39 1.94
N VAL A 68 -6.94 8.31 1.02
CA VAL A 68 -6.68 8.45 -0.41
C VAL A 68 -6.63 9.93 -0.79
N ASN A 69 -5.52 10.34 -1.38
CA ASN A 69 -5.32 11.68 -1.92
C ASN A 69 -5.43 11.63 -3.44
N TRP A 70 -6.20 12.56 -4.01
CA TRP A 70 -6.41 12.69 -5.44
C TRP A 70 -5.65 13.91 -5.97
N GLU A 71 -4.81 13.70 -6.97
CA GLU A 71 -4.10 14.74 -7.73
C GLU A 71 -4.51 14.59 -9.20
N GLY A 72 -5.52 15.37 -9.62
CA GLY A 72 -6.16 15.21 -10.92
C GLY A 72 -6.79 13.82 -11.07
N ASN A 73 -6.34 13.06 -12.08
CA ASN A 73 -6.76 11.66 -12.30
C ASN A 73 -5.87 10.62 -11.61
N THR A 74 -4.91 11.05 -10.76
CA THR A 74 -4.04 10.13 -10.03
C THR A 74 -4.51 10.01 -8.59
N ALA A 75 -4.85 8.79 -8.16
CA ALA A 75 -5.06 8.47 -6.75
C ALA A 75 -3.76 7.93 -6.14
N GLY A 76 -3.44 8.39 -4.94
CA GLY A 76 -2.34 7.86 -4.14
C GLY A 76 -2.73 7.77 -2.68
N MET A 77 -1.99 6.97 -1.92
CA MET A 77 -2.17 6.85 -0.48
C MET A 77 -0.79 6.68 0.15
N ASP A 78 -0.62 7.30 1.30
CA ASP A 78 0.59 7.18 2.09
C ASP A 78 0.57 5.83 2.82
N VAL A 79 1.70 5.11 2.78
CA VAL A 79 1.89 3.85 3.50
C VAL A 79 3.27 3.85 4.16
N GLY A 80 3.37 3.24 5.33
CA GLY A 80 4.63 3.10 6.06
C GLY A 80 4.80 4.17 7.12
N PHE A 81 5.98 4.79 7.19
CA PHE A 81 6.39 5.61 8.34
C PHE A 81 6.43 7.10 8.02
N HIS A 82 5.88 7.93 8.92
CA HIS A 82 6.03 9.36 8.88
C HIS A 82 7.41 9.79 9.40
N ILE A 83 8.33 10.06 8.47
CA ILE A 83 9.74 10.41 8.78
C ILE A 83 9.89 11.53 9.80
N ARG A 84 9.10 12.62 9.65
CA ARG A 84 9.16 13.79 10.56
C ARG A 84 8.59 13.49 11.95
N SER A 85 7.73 12.48 12.08
CA SER A 85 7.04 12.12 13.32
C SER A 85 7.74 10.99 14.10
N GLY A 86 9.00 10.68 13.78
CA GLY A 86 9.75 9.58 14.41
C GLY A 86 10.05 8.40 13.49
N GLY A 87 9.65 8.48 12.22
CA GLY A 87 9.86 7.44 11.23
C GLY A 87 11.26 7.36 10.64
N LEU A 88 12.16 8.32 10.90
CA LEU A 88 13.51 8.30 10.30
C LEU A 88 14.27 6.99 10.56
N ALA A 89 14.11 6.40 11.73
CA ALA A 89 14.77 5.14 12.07
C ALA A 89 14.34 3.98 11.16
N SER A 90 13.12 3.99 10.60
CA SER A 90 12.64 2.93 9.73
C SER A 90 13.41 2.84 8.42
N ILE A 91 13.97 3.96 7.92
CA ILE A 91 14.85 3.95 6.74
C ILE A 91 16.11 3.13 7.04
N PHE A 92 16.74 3.37 8.19
CA PHE A 92 17.93 2.61 8.59
C PHE A 92 17.63 1.14 8.86
N LEU A 93 16.42 0.83 9.36
CA LEU A 93 15.97 -0.55 9.50
C LEU A 93 15.76 -1.21 8.13
N MET A 94 15.06 -0.57 7.20
CA MET A 94 14.72 -1.14 5.89
C MET A 94 15.92 -1.25 4.94
N TYR A 95 16.86 -0.31 5.00
CA TYR A 95 17.99 -0.22 4.06
C TYR A 95 19.33 -0.57 4.69
N GLY A 96 19.41 -0.64 6.02
CA GLY A 96 20.63 -0.93 6.76
C GLY A 96 21.51 0.31 6.93
N THR A 97 22.66 0.09 7.54
CA THR A 97 23.73 1.08 7.71
C THR A 97 25.07 0.41 7.40
N PRO A 98 26.19 1.14 7.24
CA PRO A 98 27.50 0.52 6.99
C PRO A 98 27.92 -0.53 8.02
N LYS A 99 27.39 -0.48 9.25
CA LYS A 99 27.72 -1.39 10.34
C LYS A 99 26.60 -2.37 10.72
N MET A 100 25.40 -2.20 10.17
CA MET A 100 24.24 -3.03 10.50
C MET A 100 23.50 -3.44 9.23
N ALA A 101 23.29 -4.74 9.06
CA ALA A 101 22.46 -5.24 7.97
C ALA A 101 21.02 -4.72 8.09
N LYS A 102 20.35 -4.58 6.94
CA LYS A 102 18.93 -4.24 6.90
C LYS A 102 18.07 -5.35 7.49
N ASP A 103 16.94 -4.96 8.06
CA ASP A 103 15.82 -5.85 8.30
C ASP A 103 15.14 -6.18 6.96
N GLN A 104 15.48 -7.35 6.43
CA GLN A 104 14.95 -7.83 5.17
C GLN A 104 13.44 -8.12 5.24
N LYS A 105 12.91 -8.47 6.42
CA LYS A 105 11.49 -8.78 6.61
C LYS A 105 10.66 -7.50 6.58
N LEU A 106 11.05 -6.49 7.37
CA LEU A 106 10.43 -5.17 7.36
C LEU A 106 10.49 -4.51 5.98
N TYR A 107 11.62 -4.64 5.27
CA TYR A 107 11.73 -4.19 3.88
C TYR A 107 10.74 -4.91 2.96
N ASN A 108 10.60 -6.23 3.11
CA ASN A 108 9.74 -7.05 2.26
C ASN A 108 8.26 -6.79 2.50
N ASP A 109 7.85 -6.37 3.69
CA ASP A 109 6.45 -6.01 3.98
C ASP A 109 5.94 -4.85 3.13
N VAL A 110 6.83 -4.00 2.62
CA VAL A 110 6.48 -2.90 1.71
C VAL A 110 6.90 -3.20 0.27
N TYR A 111 8.13 -3.68 0.07
CA TYR A 111 8.75 -3.75 -1.26
C TYR A 111 8.96 -5.16 -1.79
N GLY A 112 8.68 -6.18 -0.98
CA GLY A 112 8.89 -7.58 -1.33
C GLY A 112 8.04 -8.01 -2.51
N SER A 113 8.59 -8.89 -3.36
CA SER A 113 7.89 -9.40 -4.54
C SER A 113 6.58 -10.13 -4.18
N LYS A 114 6.57 -10.87 -3.07
CA LYS A 114 5.36 -11.52 -2.54
C LYS A 114 4.29 -10.49 -2.15
N THR A 115 4.69 -9.44 -1.44
CA THR A 115 3.79 -8.36 -1.03
C THR A 115 3.20 -7.67 -2.26
N LYS A 116 4.02 -7.33 -3.25
CA LYS A 116 3.54 -6.74 -4.51
C LYS A 116 2.52 -7.64 -5.24
N LYS A 117 2.79 -8.94 -5.34
CA LYS A 117 1.87 -9.90 -5.95
C LYS A 117 0.53 -9.99 -5.20
N GLU A 118 0.55 -10.00 -3.88
CA GLU A 118 -0.70 -10.02 -3.09
C GLU A 118 -1.47 -8.72 -3.23
N ILE A 119 -0.78 -7.58 -3.27
CA ILE A 119 -1.39 -6.27 -3.56
C ILE A 119 -2.06 -6.28 -4.94
N GLU A 120 -1.35 -6.72 -5.98
CA GLU A 120 -1.90 -6.84 -7.33
C GLU A 120 -3.13 -7.77 -7.37
N LYS A 121 -3.07 -8.91 -6.69
CA LYS A 121 -4.17 -9.87 -6.59
C LYS A 121 -5.39 -9.24 -5.91
N MET A 122 -5.22 -8.58 -4.77
CA MET A 122 -6.33 -7.90 -4.07
C MET A 122 -6.97 -6.82 -4.94
N GLN A 123 -6.18 -6.08 -5.71
CA GLN A 123 -6.68 -5.04 -6.62
C GLN A 123 -7.49 -5.65 -7.78
N GLN A 124 -6.98 -6.74 -8.38
CA GLN A 124 -7.69 -7.49 -9.41
C GLN A 124 -9.00 -8.07 -8.89
N GLU A 125 -9.02 -8.62 -7.67
CA GLU A 125 -10.24 -9.14 -7.06
C GLU A 125 -11.29 -8.04 -6.90
N ILE A 126 -10.91 -6.85 -6.43
CA ILE A 126 -11.83 -5.72 -6.25
C ILE A 126 -12.40 -5.25 -7.59
N LEU A 127 -11.54 -5.09 -8.61
CA LEU A 127 -11.97 -4.70 -9.95
C LEU A 127 -12.88 -5.75 -10.59
N THR A 128 -12.51 -7.03 -10.50
CA THR A 128 -13.30 -8.15 -11.04
C THR A 128 -14.69 -8.19 -10.42
N GLN A 129 -14.78 -8.04 -9.10
CA GLN A 129 -16.06 -8.02 -8.39
C GLN A 129 -16.94 -6.87 -8.86
N GLU A 130 -16.38 -5.69 -9.11
CA GLU A 130 -17.17 -4.55 -9.56
C GLU A 130 -17.64 -4.71 -11.02
N ILE A 131 -16.76 -5.20 -11.90
CA ILE A 131 -17.11 -5.52 -13.29
C ILE A 131 -18.25 -6.56 -13.32
N GLN A 132 -18.15 -7.62 -12.52
CA GLN A 132 -19.19 -8.66 -12.45
C GLN A 132 -20.54 -8.11 -11.99
N LYS A 133 -20.56 -7.24 -10.98
CA LYS A 133 -21.80 -6.57 -10.52
C LYS A 133 -22.45 -5.73 -11.61
N LYS A 134 -21.65 -5.11 -12.48
CA LYS A 134 -22.14 -4.26 -13.57
C LYS A 134 -22.60 -5.06 -14.79
N MET A 135 -22.03 -6.24 -15.03
CA MET A 135 -22.44 -7.12 -16.14
C MET A 135 -23.66 -7.98 -15.81
N GLY A 136 -23.89 -8.29 -14.52
CA GLY A 136 -24.98 -9.14 -14.05
C GLY A 136 -26.10 -8.41 -13.29
N GLY A 137 -26.13 -7.07 -13.37
CA GLY A 137 -27.15 -6.20 -12.78
C GLY A 137 -28.10 -5.63 -13.83
#